data_AF-A0A523W5M8-F1
#
_entry.id   AF-A0A523W5M8-F1
#
_cell.length_a   1.000
_cell.length_b   1.000
_cell.length_c   1.000
_cell.angle_alpha   90.00
_cell.angle_beta   90.00
_cell.angle_gamma   90.00
#
_symmetry.space_group_name_H-M   'P 1'
#
loop_
_entity.id
_entity.type
_entity.pdbx_description
1 polymer ?
#
loop_
_entity_poly.entity_id
_entity_poly.type
_entity_poly.pdbx_seq_one_letter_code
_entity_poly.pdbx_strand_id
1 'polypeptide(L)'
;MHVLLIFILALIEPPGKPVVKDVPNDEGGKINITWKPTLQIEEIGGYVIYRAEKDEPYEEIGSTDKWTTQFTDSKTKDGIKYQYQIAAVKNGEILVRSQTSETVISSGQWFHTGRLNIFIGIIIYSALVLWFIYQARKGKEMYIRKIAGLDALEEAVGRATEMGKPILYVPGLSSIADIATIASLNILSQVAKKTAEYNTTLLVPNRNPVVYTVAQEVVKEAYTNAGRPDAYNPDNVYFITGNQFAYVAAVCGTMVREKPATNLFLGYFWAESLILAETGASTGAIQIAGTDSVFQLPFFITACDYTLIGEELYAASAYLSKEPLLMGSLKGQDWGKMIIFAILLIGSALILIGFNQILSLFNI
;
A
#
# COMPACT_ATOMS: atom_id res chain seq x y z
N MET A 1 -49.43 58.38 -40.91
CA MET A 1 -48.03 58.57 -41.35
C MET A 1 -47.13 57.85 -40.34
N HIS A 2 -46.64 56.69 -40.75
CA HIS A 2 -45.63 55.79 -40.18
C HIS A 2 -45.48 55.63 -38.66
N VAL A 3 -46.09 54.55 -38.17
CA VAL A 3 -45.59 53.75 -37.05
C VAL A 3 -44.24 53.17 -37.48
N LEU A 4 -43.14 53.69 -36.92
CA LEU A 4 -41.82 53.10 -37.07
C LEU A 4 -41.68 52.03 -35.98
N LEU A 5 -42.16 50.82 -36.27
CA LEU A 5 -41.91 49.64 -35.46
C LEU A 5 -40.47 49.20 -35.74
N ILE A 6 -39.51 49.72 -34.97
CA ILE A 6 -38.14 49.23 -34.98
C ILE A 6 -38.19 47.82 -34.38
N PHE A 7 -38.11 46.80 -35.25
CA PHE A 7 -37.70 45.47 -34.83
C PHE A 7 -36.25 45.59 -34.34
N ILE A 8 -36.07 45.78 -33.03
CA ILE A 8 -34.80 45.45 -32.38
C ILE A 8 -34.71 43.93 -32.52
N LEU A 9 -33.94 43.43 -33.49
CA LEU A 9 -33.40 42.08 -33.38
C LEU A 9 -32.79 42.01 -31.98
N ALA A 10 -33.30 41.15 -31.13
CA ALA A 10 -32.74 40.92 -29.80
C ALA A 10 -31.29 40.47 -30.02
N LEU A 11 -30.35 41.40 -29.91
CA LEU A 11 -28.93 41.11 -30.06
C LEU A 11 -28.56 40.25 -28.86
N ILE A 12 -28.25 38.98 -29.12
CA ILE A 12 -27.80 38.07 -28.06
C ILE A 12 -26.44 38.56 -27.60
N GLU A 13 -26.32 38.89 -26.32
CA GLU A 13 -25.08 39.40 -25.77
C GLU A 13 -24.03 38.28 -25.70
N PRO A 14 -22.76 38.56 -26.05
CA PRO A 14 -21.69 37.59 -25.89
C PRO A 14 -21.55 37.16 -24.43
N PRO A 15 -21.15 35.90 -24.17
CA PRO A 15 -20.68 35.51 -22.85
C PRO A 15 -19.54 36.43 -22.41
N GLY A 16 -19.42 36.66 -21.10
CA GLY A 16 -18.33 37.47 -20.56
C GLY A 16 -16.96 36.91 -20.93
N LYS A 17 -15.95 37.79 -21.01
CA LYS A 17 -14.54 37.39 -21.24
C LYS A 17 -14.15 36.26 -20.26
N PRO A 18 -13.65 35.11 -20.75
CA PRO A 18 -13.34 33.98 -19.88
C PRO A 18 -12.19 34.32 -18.94
N VAL A 19 -12.37 33.99 -17.66
CA VAL A 19 -11.34 34.01 -16.63
C VAL A 19 -10.76 32.62 -16.54
N VAL A 20 -9.46 32.53 -16.85
CA VAL A 20 -8.73 31.28 -16.96
C VAL A 20 -7.62 31.24 -15.92
N LYS A 21 -7.48 30.10 -15.24
CA LYS A 21 -6.46 29.91 -14.20
C LYS A 21 -5.98 28.47 -14.24
N ASP A 22 -4.69 28.29 -14.01
CA ASP A 22 -4.11 26.98 -13.70
C ASP A 22 -4.86 26.35 -12.50
N VAL A 23 -5.02 25.03 -12.52
CA VAL A 23 -5.68 24.33 -11.40
C VAL A 23 -4.68 24.26 -10.24
N PRO A 24 -5.00 24.82 -9.06
CA PRO A 24 -4.07 24.77 -7.94
C PRO A 24 -4.02 23.37 -7.33
N ASN A 25 -2.83 23.00 -6.81
CA ASN A 25 -2.56 21.74 -6.13
C ASN A 25 -2.79 20.48 -6.99
N ASP A 26 -2.41 20.50 -8.26
CA ASP A 26 -2.50 19.36 -9.16
C ASP A 26 -1.14 18.99 -9.80
N GLU A 27 -1.16 17.89 -10.55
CA GLU A 27 0.00 17.38 -11.29
C GLU A 27 0.25 18.13 -12.61
N GLY A 28 -0.52 19.20 -12.87
CA GLY A 28 -0.54 19.90 -14.13
C GLY A 28 -1.49 19.28 -15.15
N GLY A 29 -1.47 19.83 -16.36
CA GLY A 29 -2.29 19.39 -17.49
C GLY A 29 -3.77 19.80 -17.39
N LYS A 30 -4.10 20.71 -16.46
CA LYS A 30 -5.47 21.20 -16.29
C LYS A 30 -5.56 22.72 -16.20
N ILE A 31 -6.64 23.28 -16.75
CA ILE A 31 -6.95 24.71 -16.66
C ILE A 31 -8.43 24.89 -16.33
N ASN A 32 -8.71 25.67 -15.30
CA ASN A 32 -10.07 26.08 -14.94
C ASN A 32 -10.47 27.33 -15.71
N ILE A 33 -11.64 27.26 -16.31
CA ILE A 33 -12.23 28.31 -17.16
C ILE A 33 -13.57 28.67 -16.55
N THR A 34 -13.80 29.96 -16.33
CA THR A 34 -15.07 30.49 -15.82
C THR A 34 -15.47 31.71 -16.63
N TRP A 35 -16.77 31.90 -16.88
CA TRP A 35 -17.28 33.06 -17.62
C TRP A 35 -18.56 33.58 -17.01
N LYS A 36 -18.94 34.81 -17.38
CA LYS A 36 -20.27 35.34 -17.06
C LYS A 36 -21.26 34.85 -18.11
N PRO A 37 -22.44 34.36 -17.73
CA PRO A 37 -23.43 33.87 -18.68
C PRO A 37 -23.96 35.00 -19.57
N THR A 38 -24.45 34.65 -20.75
CA THR A 38 -25.23 35.54 -21.62
C THR A 38 -26.56 35.90 -20.94
N LEU A 39 -26.96 37.18 -21.00
CA LEU A 39 -28.19 37.65 -20.35
C LEU A 39 -29.46 36.99 -20.94
N GLN A 40 -29.48 36.76 -22.25
CA GLN A 40 -30.58 36.11 -22.96
C GLN A 40 -30.46 34.57 -22.88
N ILE A 41 -30.36 34.03 -21.67
CA ILE A 41 -30.06 32.61 -21.42
C ILE A 41 -31.13 31.64 -21.97
N GLU A 42 -32.38 32.10 -22.10
CA GLU A 42 -33.46 31.32 -22.70
C GLU A 42 -33.35 31.22 -24.23
N GLU A 43 -32.55 32.08 -24.85
CA GLU A 43 -32.34 32.09 -26.30
C GLU A 43 -31.20 31.20 -26.75
N ILE A 44 -30.47 30.56 -25.83
CA ILE A 44 -29.32 29.70 -26.11
C ILE A 44 -29.61 28.24 -25.66
N GLY A 45 -29.02 27.28 -26.35
CA GLY A 45 -29.03 25.86 -25.98
C GLY A 45 -27.91 25.46 -25.03
N GLY A 46 -26.79 26.21 -25.01
CA GLY A 46 -25.64 25.96 -24.15
C GLY A 46 -24.41 26.76 -24.58
N TYR A 47 -23.26 26.40 -24.01
CA TYR A 47 -21.97 26.99 -24.39
C TYR A 47 -21.01 25.94 -24.97
N VAL A 48 -20.26 26.33 -25.99
CA VAL A 48 -19.15 25.55 -26.54
C VAL A 48 -17.84 26.27 -26.20
N ILE A 49 -16.88 25.50 -25.69
CA ILE A 49 -15.58 25.99 -25.24
C ILE A 49 -14.55 25.70 -26.32
N TYR A 50 -13.83 26.75 -26.71
CA TYR A 50 -12.75 26.68 -27.68
C TYR A 50 -11.42 27.01 -27.02
N ARG A 51 -10.37 26.30 -27.45
CA ARG A 51 -8.98 26.49 -27.04
C ARG A 51 -8.12 26.80 -28.25
N ALA A 52 -7.14 27.67 -28.11
CA ALA A 52 -6.07 27.85 -29.07
C ALA A 52 -4.72 27.85 -28.34
N GLU A 53 -3.72 27.21 -28.93
CA GLU A 53 -2.32 27.51 -28.65
C GLU A 53 -1.99 28.88 -29.27
N LYS A 54 -1.01 29.59 -28.71
CA LYS A 54 -0.66 30.93 -29.20
C LYS A 54 -0.37 30.90 -30.71
N ASP A 55 -1.11 31.71 -31.47
CA ASP A 55 -1.01 31.85 -32.94
C ASP A 55 -1.50 30.62 -33.74
N GLU A 56 -2.20 29.68 -33.09
CA GLU A 56 -2.86 28.53 -33.71
C GLU A 56 -4.39 28.71 -33.80
N PRO A 57 -5.10 28.00 -34.71
CA PRO A 57 -6.55 28.06 -34.80
C PRO A 57 -7.24 27.50 -33.53
N TYR A 58 -8.41 28.05 -33.23
CA TYR A 58 -9.24 27.55 -32.14
C TYR A 58 -9.83 26.18 -32.46
N GLU A 59 -9.61 25.21 -31.57
CA GLU A 59 -10.25 23.90 -31.58
C GLU A 59 -11.34 23.83 -30.52
N GLU A 60 -12.38 23.03 -30.78
CA GLU A 60 -13.43 22.75 -29.81
C GLU A 60 -12.95 21.70 -28.80
N ILE A 61 -13.05 22.00 -27.50
CA ILE A 61 -12.59 21.09 -26.44
C ILE A 61 -13.73 20.51 -25.61
N GLY A 62 -14.93 21.07 -25.71
CA GLY A 62 -16.09 20.60 -24.98
C GLY A 62 -17.26 21.57 -25.01
N SER A 63 -18.37 21.14 -24.42
CA SER A 63 -19.60 21.92 -24.30
C SER A 63 -20.20 21.78 -22.90
N THR A 64 -21.06 22.73 -22.56
CA THR A 64 -21.78 22.80 -21.28
C THR A 64 -23.23 23.17 -21.55
N ASP A 65 -24.12 22.81 -20.64
CA ASP A 65 -25.50 23.31 -20.68
C ASP A 65 -25.57 24.82 -20.48
N LYS A 66 -26.75 25.42 -20.70
CA LYS A 66 -26.93 26.87 -20.57
C LYS A 66 -26.72 27.41 -19.15
N TRP A 67 -26.78 26.57 -18.10
CA TRP A 67 -26.69 26.99 -16.69
C TRP A 67 -25.28 26.87 -16.12
N THR A 68 -24.43 26.06 -16.76
CA THR A 68 -23.06 25.79 -16.32
C THR A 68 -22.12 26.83 -16.92
N THR A 69 -21.47 27.61 -16.06
CA THR A 69 -20.58 28.71 -16.46
C THR A 69 -19.11 28.46 -16.08
N GLN A 70 -18.76 27.19 -15.93
CA GLN A 70 -17.42 26.73 -15.61
C GLN A 70 -17.06 25.47 -16.41
N PHE A 71 -15.80 25.33 -16.77
CA PHE A 71 -15.27 24.17 -17.48
C PHE A 71 -13.81 23.93 -17.07
N THR A 72 -13.40 22.67 -16.96
CA THR A 72 -12.00 22.31 -16.72
C THR A 72 -11.45 21.60 -17.95
N ASP A 73 -10.54 22.27 -18.67
CA ASP A 73 -9.76 21.62 -19.71
C ASP A 73 -8.75 20.70 -19.03
N SER A 74 -8.87 19.39 -19.25
CA SER A 74 -7.98 18.36 -18.66
C SER A 74 -7.02 17.74 -19.67
N LYS A 75 -6.85 18.39 -20.84
CA LYS A 75 -6.01 17.91 -21.94
C LYS A 75 -4.95 18.95 -22.33
N THR A 76 -4.51 19.79 -21.38
CA THR A 76 -3.45 20.76 -21.66
C THR A 76 -2.08 20.11 -21.52
N LYS A 77 -1.10 20.63 -22.25
CA LYS A 77 0.31 20.29 -22.03
C LYS A 77 0.95 21.38 -21.19
N ASP A 78 1.68 20.97 -20.16
CA ASP A 78 2.35 21.92 -19.27
C ASP A 78 3.40 22.77 -19.99
N GLY A 79 3.50 24.03 -19.57
CA GLY A 79 4.41 25.01 -20.17
C GLY A 79 3.90 25.63 -21.47
N ILE A 80 2.80 25.14 -22.05
CA ILE A 80 2.19 25.69 -23.26
C ILE A 80 1.22 26.82 -22.91
N LYS A 81 1.24 27.86 -23.75
CA LYS A 81 0.40 29.05 -23.62
C LYS A 81 -0.92 28.84 -24.36
N TYR A 82 -2.00 28.75 -23.59
CA TYR A 82 -3.35 28.60 -24.10
C TYR A 82 -4.16 29.88 -23.99
N GLN A 83 -5.11 30.05 -24.91
CA GLN A 83 -6.16 31.05 -24.89
C GLN A 83 -7.50 30.38 -25.13
N TYR A 84 -8.56 30.94 -24.55
CA TYR A 84 -9.90 30.35 -24.59
C TYR A 84 -10.95 31.36 -25.07
N GLN A 85 -11.93 30.83 -25.78
CA GLN A 85 -13.14 31.55 -26.20
C GLN A 85 -14.38 30.70 -25.90
N ILE A 86 -15.46 31.35 -25.53
CA ILE A 86 -16.74 30.71 -25.22
C ILE A 86 -17.76 31.16 -26.24
N ALA A 87 -18.41 30.21 -26.91
CA ALA A 87 -19.47 30.48 -27.86
C ALA A 87 -20.83 30.12 -27.24
N ALA A 88 -21.79 31.04 -27.30
CA ALA A 88 -23.18 30.71 -27.05
C ALA A 88 -23.77 30.07 -28.30
N VAL A 89 -24.40 28.90 -28.16
CA VAL A 89 -24.92 28.12 -29.29
C VAL A 89 -26.41 27.81 -29.12
N LYS A 90 -27.14 27.69 -30.24
CA LYS A 90 -28.52 27.19 -30.28
C LYS A 90 -28.65 26.25 -31.47
N ASN A 91 -29.19 25.05 -31.26
CA ASN A 91 -29.34 24.02 -32.31
C ASN A 91 -28.05 23.70 -33.09
N GLY A 92 -26.88 23.82 -32.44
CA GLY A 92 -25.57 23.57 -33.05
C GLY A 92 -24.97 24.77 -33.80
N GLU A 93 -25.68 25.88 -33.93
CA GLU A 93 -25.17 27.11 -34.55
C GLU A 93 -24.58 28.06 -33.51
N ILE A 94 -23.44 28.67 -33.83
CA ILE A 94 -22.81 29.71 -33.01
C ILE A 94 -23.55 31.03 -33.20
N LEU A 95 -24.19 31.49 -32.14
CA LEU A 95 -24.91 32.76 -32.12
C LEU A 95 -23.95 33.93 -31.90
N VAL A 96 -23.08 33.79 -30.90
CA VAL A 96 -22.13 34.84 -30.51
C VAL A 96 -20.94 34.23 -29.76
N ARG A 97 -19.75 34.84 -29.89
CA ARG A 97 -18.51 34.44 -29.19
C ARG A 97 -18.09 35.50 -28.17
N SER A 98 -17.52 35.06 -27.07
CA SER A 98 -16.86 35.92 -26.08
C SER A 98 -15.59 36.56 -26.67
N GLN A 99 -15.07 37.57 -25.98
CA GLN A 99 -13.68 37.99 -26.18
C GLN A 99 -12.72 36.84 -25.81
N THR A 100 -11.53 36.84 -26.38
CA THR A 100 -10.44 35.93 -26.02
C THR A 100 -10.00 36.15 -24.57
N SER A 101 -9.76 35.05 -23.84
CA SER A 101 -9.20 35.09 -22.49
C SER A 101 -7.78 35.70 -22.47
N GLU A 102 -7.25 35.94 -21.27
CA GLU A 102 -5.80 36.11 -21.15
C GLU A 102 -5.08 34.79 -21.41
N THR A 103 -3.80 34.87 -21.72
CA THR A 103 -2.98 33.67 -21.89
C THR A 103 -2.71 33.01 -20.54
N VAL A 104 -2.91 31.71 -20.47
CA VAL A 104 -2.68 30.88 -19.29
C VAL A 104 -1.77 29.71 -19.64
N ILE A 105 -1.04 29.21 -18.66
CA ILE A 105 -0.16 28.06 -18.77
C ILE A 105 -0.56 27.10 -17.65
N SER A 106 -0.70 25.81 -17.96
CA SER A 106 -0.81 24.79 -16.92
C SER A 106 0.57 24.39 -16.41
N SER A 107 0.68 24.14 -15.12
CA SER A 107 1.92 23.67 -14.51
C SER A 107 1.68 22.80 -13.29
N GLY A 108 2.26 21.60 -13.29
CA GLY A 108 2.27 20.77 -12.09
C GLY A 108 2.97 21.47 -10.92
N GLN A 109 2.33 21.45 -9.74
CA GLN A 109 2.93 22.03 -8.54
C GLN A 109 3.57 20.94 -7.68
N TRP A 110 4.78 21.20 -7.20
CA TRP A 110 5.55 20.27 -6.38
C TRP A 110 4.93 19.99 -5.00
N PHE A 111 4.09 20.90 -4.49
CA PHE A 111 3.52 20.82 -3.16
C PHE A 111 2.01 21.08 -3.16
N HIS A 112 1.25 20.08 -2.71
CA HIS A 112 -0.18 20.20 -2.51
C HIS A 112 -0.47 20.83 -1.15
N THR A 113 -0.79 22.12 -1.12
CA THR A 113 -1.03 22.89 0.13
C THR A 113 -2.15 22.32 0.99
N GLY A 114 -3.16 21.68 0.39
CA GLY A 114 -4.24 20.96 1.12
C GLY A 114 -3.77 19.72 1.89
N ARG A 115 -2.55 19.21 1.65
CA ARG A 115 -1.98 18.01 2.30
C ARG A 115 -0.93 18.34 3.37
N LEU A 116 -0.88 19.59 3.81
CA LEU A 116 0.10 20.04 4.81
C LEU A 116 -0.02 19.28 6.14
N ASN A 117 -1.25 18.95 6.55
CA ASN A 117 -1.56 18.07 7.68
C ASN A 117 -0.86 16.70 7.58
N ILE A 118 -0.93 16.03 6.42
CA ILE A 118 -0.29 14.73 6.17
C ILE A 118 1.22 14.87 6.25
N PHE A 119 1.77 15.93 5.63
CA PHE A 119 3.20 16.19 5.64
C PHE A 119 3.75 16.36 7.06
N ILE A 120 3.09 17.18 7.88
CA ILE A 120 3.44 17.36 9.30
C ILE A 120 3.31 16.02 10.05
N GLY A 121 2.24 15.25 9.80
CA GLY A 121 2.04 13.92 10.38
C GLY A 121 3.19 12.96 10.07
N ILE A 122 3.65 12.92 8.81
CA ILE A 122 4.79 12.10 8.39
C ILE A 122 6.08 12.52 9.10
N ILE A 123 6.34 13.82 9.23
CA ILE A 123 7.53 14.32 9.95
C ILE A 123 7.49 13.88 11.41
N ILE A 124 6.35 14.07 12.09
CA ILE A 124 6.19 13.70 13.51
C ILE A 124 6.35 12.19 13.68
N TYR A 125 5.70 11.39 12.82
CA TYR A 125 5.81 9.93 12.85
C TYR A 125 7.26 9.46 12.60
N SER A 126 7.94 10.05 11.61
CA SER A 126 9.34 9.72 11.32
C SER A 126 10.26 10.09 12.49
N ALA A 127 10.06 11.26 13.09
CA ALA A 127 10.81 11.70 14.26
C ALA A 127 10.58 10.77 15.47
N LEU A 128 9.34 10.31 15.69
CA LEU A 128 9.00 9.35 16.73
C LEU A 128 9.73 8.01 16.54
N VAL A 129 9.68 7.44 15.33
CA VAL A 129 10.37 6.19 15.00
C VAL A 129 11.89 6.34 15.17
N LEU A 130 12.48 7.40 14.62
CA LEU A 130 13.91 7.69 14.76
C LEU A 130 14.32 7.88 16.22
N TRP A 131 13.47 8.50 17.03
CA TRP A 131 13.71 8.66 18.47
C TRP A 131 13.77 7.30 19.18
N PHE A 132 12.82 6.38 18.91
CA PHE A 132 12.87 5.04 19.50
C PHE A 132 14.07 4.23 19.02
N ILE A 133 14.43 4.31 17.73
CA ILE A 133 15.65 3.67 17.20
C ILE A 133 16.89 4.22 17.93
N TYR A 134 16.96 5.53 18.13
CA TYR A 134 18.06 6.16 18.85
C TYR A 134 18.16 5.69 20.31
N GLN A 135 17.03 5.60 21.01
CA GLN A 135 16.99 5.10 22.39
C GLN A 135 17.40 3.62 22.47
N ALA A 136 16.94 2.79 21.53
CA ALA A 136 17.30 1.37 21.46
C ALA A 136 18.81 1.20 21.22
N ARG A 137 19.39 1.98 20.30
CA ARG A 137 20.85 1.98 20.04
C ARG A 137 21.68 2.45 21.23
N LYS A 138 21.11 3.28 22.12
CA LYS A 138 21.73 3.69 23.39
C LYS A 138 21.70 2.60 24.47
N GLY A 139 21.15 1.43 24.18
CA GLY A 139 21.06 0.33 25.14
C GLY A 139 19.90 0.46 26.13
N LYS A 140 18.93 1.36 25.88
CA LYS A 140 17.69 1.32 26.66
C LYS A 140 16.90 0.08 26.29
N GLU A 141 16.53 -0.71 27.29
CA GLU A 141 15.67 -1.87 27.08
C GLU A 141 14.32 -1.46 26.51
N MET A 142 13.97 -2.06 25.38
CA MET A 142 12.68 -1.86 24.72
C MET A 142 11.81 -3.08 25.01
N TYR A 143 10.84 -2.92 25.92
CA TYR A 143 9.87 -3.98 26.17
C TYR A 143 8.96 -4.18 24.94
N ILE A 144 8.97 -5.41 24.41
CA ILE A 144 7.99 -5.92 23.43
C ILE A 144 7.14 -6.97 24.14
N ARG A 145 5.83 -6.96 23.86
CA ARG A 145 4.91 -8.01 24.33
C ARG A 145 5.39 -9.37 23.81
N LYS A 146 5.35 -10.39 24.67
CA LYS A 146 5.64 -11.76 24.26
C LYS A 146 4.67 -12.24 23.18
N ILE A 147 5.20 -12.89 22.16
CA ILE A 147 4.43 -13.49 21.07
C ILE A 147 4.53 -15.00 21.24
N ALA A 148 3.40 -15.63 21.59
CA ALA A 148 3.38 -17.04 22.01
C ALA A 148 3.99 -17.98 20.96
N GLY A 149 3.69 -17.77 19.67
CA GLY A 149 4.27 -18.57 18.59
C GLY A 149 5.78 -18.42 18.43
N LEU A 150 6.38 -17.30 18.85
CA LEU A 150 7.83 -17.11 18.81
C LEU A 150 8.53 -17.69 20.04
N ASP A 151 7.90 -17.62 21.22
CA ASP A 151 8.41 -18.29 22.41
C ASP A 151 8.39 -19.82 22.22
N ALA A 152 7.34 -20.34 21.58
CA ALA A 152 7.23 -21.76 21.24
C ALA A 152 8.27 -22.23 20.21
N LEU A 153 8.85 -21.31 19.42
CA LEU A 153 9.83 -21.65 18.40
C LEU A 153 11.12 -22.19 19.01
N GLU A 154 11.62 -21.57 20.10
CA GLU A 154 12.82 -22.06 20.78
C GLU A 154 12.61 -23.47 21.37
N GLU A 155 11.46 -23.68 22.01
CA GLU A 155 11.06 -25.00 22.54
C GLU A 155 10.93 -26.04 21.42
N ALA A 156 10.36 -25.65 20.28
CA ALA A 156 10.18 -26.52 19.14
C ALA A 156 11.51 -26.95 18.49
N VAL A 157 12.52 -26.07 18.47
CA VAL A 157 13.88 -26.43 18.02
C VAL A 157 14.56 -27.38 19.01
N GLY A 158 14.43 -27.11 20.32
CA GLY A 158 14.94 -27.98 21.36
C GLY A 158 14.38 -29.40 21.26
N ARG A 159 13.04 -29.53 21.16
CA ARG A 159 12.37 -30.82 21.01
C ARG A 159 12.76 -31.55 19.73
N ALA A 160 12.85 -30.85 18.59
CA ALA A 160 13.28 -31.47 17.34
C ALA A 160 14.68 -32.10 17.47
N THR A 161 15.57 -31.41 18.18
CA THR A 161 16.92 -31.88 18.50
C THR A 161 16.89 -33.12 19.40
N GLU A 162 16.11 -33.08 20.49
CA GLU A 162 15.97 -34.22 21.42
C GLU A 162 15.38 -35.46 20.75
N MET A 163 14.45 -35.28 19.81
CA MET A 163 13.82 -36.36 19.06
C MET A 163 14.66 -36.88 17.88
N GLY A 164 15.75 -36.19 17.53
CA GLY A 164 16.56 -36.50 16.33
C GLY A 164 15.77 -36.38 15.03
N LYS A 165 14.77 -35.49 14.98
CA LYS A 165 13.85 -35.31 13.86
C LYS A 165 14.04 -33.94 13.20
N PRO A 166 13.77 -33.81 11.90
CA PRO A 166 13.93 -32.54 11.21
C PRO A 166 12.88 -31.51 11.64
N ILE A 167 13.19 -30.25 11.38
CA ILE A 167 12.23 -29.14 11.33
C ILE A 167 11.92 -28.88 9.86
N LEU A 168 10.63 -28.75 9.53
CA LEU A 168 10.19 -28.35 8.20
C LEU A 168 9.81 -26.87 8.21
N TYR A 169 10.39 -26.06 7.32
CA TYR A 169 10.11 -24.65 7.20
C TYR A 169 9.58 -24.32 5.80
N VAL A 170 8.37 -23.77 5.72
CA VAL A 170 7.74 -23.34 4.47
C VAL A 170 7.65 -21.81 4.45
N PRO A 171 8.41 -21.12 3.57
CA PRO A 171 8.47 -19.66 3.51
C PRO A 171 7.31 -19.03 2.72
N GLY A 172 6.10 -19.54 2.91
CA GLY A 172 4.94 -19.21 2.10
C GLY A 172 5.06 -19.73 0.65
N LEU A 173 4.02 -19.47 -0.15
CA LEU A 173 3.93 -19.91 -1.55
C LEU A 173 3.94 -18.73 -2.54
N SER A 174 4.02 -17.49 -2.04
CA SER A 174 4.05 -16.26 -2.83
C SER A 174 5.45 -15.96 -3.38
N SER A 175 5.59 -14.83 -4.07
CA SER A 175 6.86 -14.37 -4.61
C SER A 175 7.62 -13.48 -3.62
N ILE A 176 8.88 -13.14 -3.94
CA ILE A 176 9.68 -12.21 -3.14
C ILE A 176 9.12 -10.78 -3.13
N ALA A 177 8.22 -10.43 -4.06
CA ALA A 177 7.55 -9.13 -4.07
C ALA A 177 6.52 -8.99 -2.93
N ASP A 178 6.15 -10.11 -2.30
CA ASP A 178 5.22 -10.15 -1.19
C ASP A 178 5.95 -9.92 0.14
N ILE A 179 5.45 -8.96 0.92
CA ILE A 179 6.06 -8.51 2.17
C ILE A 179 6.07 -9.66 3.20
N ALA A 180 5.06 -10.52 3.19
CA ALA A 180 5.00 -11.68 4.09
C ALA A 180 6.11 -12.70 3.78
N THR A 181 6.45 -12.90 2.51
CA THR A 181 7.56 -13.78 2.09
C THR A 181 8.90 -13.22 2.58
N ILE A 182 9.12 -11.92 2.45
CA ILE A 182 10.34 -11.26 2.96
C ILE A 182 10.43 -11.42 4.49
N ALA A 183 9.32 -11.19 5.20
CA ALA A 183 9.26 -11.36 6.65
C ALA A 183 9.57 -12.81 7.05
N SER A 184 9.02 -13.79 6.34
CA SER A 184 9.34 -15.20 6.55
C SER A 184 10.83 -15.48 6.35
N LEU A 185 11.48 -15.02 5.28
CA LEU A 185 12.91 -15.26 5.07
C LEU A 185 13.77 -14.66 6.20
N ASN A 186 13.38 -13.53 6.77
CA ASN A 186 14.05 -12.97 7.95
C ASN A 186 13.90 -13.87 9.19
N ILE A 187 12.73 -14.50 9.37
CA ILE A 187 12.52 -15.49 10.44
C ILE A 187 13.31 -16.76 10.15
N LEU A 188 13.36 -17.22 8.89
CA LEU A 188 14.15 -18.38 8.46
C LEU A 188 15.63 -18.22 8.84
N SER A 189 16.21 -17.03 8.69
CA SER A 189 17.58 -16.74 9.14
C SER A 189 17.79 -17.07 10.62
N GLN A 190 16.86 -16.66 11.48
CA GLN A 190 16.93 -16.91 12.93
C GLN A 190 16.71 -18.39 13.26
N VAL A 191 15.76 -19.05 12.58
CA VAL A 191 15.53 -20.49 12.71
C VAL A 191 16.78 -21.27 12.29
N ALA A 192 17.37 -20.93 11.14
CA ALA A 192 18.56 -21.58 10.60
C ALA A 192 19.77 -21.42 11.53
N LYS A 193 19.94 -20.23 12.13
CA LYS A 193 20.98 -20.01 13.14
C LYS A 193 20.78 -20.94 14.34
N LYS A 194 19.54 -21.05 14.85
CA LYS A 194 19.22 -21.92 15.99
C LYS A 194 19.39 -23.40 15.64
N THR A 195 18.96 -23.84 14.46
CA THR A 195 19.14 -25.25 14.04
C THR A 195 20.62 -25.58 13.84
N ALA A 196 21.45 -24.63 13.40
CA ALA A 196 22.90 -24.80 13.33
C ALA A 196 23.55 -24.94 14.72
N GLU A 197 23.14 -24.10 15.68
CA GLU A 197 23.61 -24.16 17.08
C GLU A 197 23.28 -25.51 17.74
N TYR A 198 22.06 -26.03 17.51
CA TYR A 198 21.57 -27.26 18.13
C TYR A 198 21.84 -28.51 17.28
N ASN A 199 22.47 -28.37 16.11
CA ASN A 199 22.73 -29.46 15.18
C ASN A 199 21.45 -30.22 14.73
N THR A 200 20.38 -29.48 14.47
CA THR A 200 19.08 -29.98 14.01
C THR A 200 18.99 -29.91 12.49
N THR A 201 18.44 -30.93 11.83
CA THR A 201 18.16 -30.88 10.40
C THR A 201 17.01 -29.90 10.11
N LEU A 202 17.24 -28.96 9.19
CA LEU A 202 16.25 -27.98 8.73
C LEU A 202 15.92 -28.23 7.26
N LEU A 203 14.69 -28.61 6.95
CA LEU A 203 14.18 -28.83 5.59
C LEU A 203 13.40 -27.60 5.13
N VAL A 204 13.76 -27.04 3.97
CA VAL A 204 13.16 -25.80 3.44
C VAL A 204 12.71 -26.02 1.98
N PRO A 205 11.55 -26.67 1.77
CA PRO A 205 10.99 -26.79 0.42
C PRO A 205 10.49 -25.44 -0.08
N ASN A 206 10.77 -25.12 -1.34
CA ASN A 206 10.39 -23.85 -1.97
C ASN A 206 9.56 -24.06 -3.24
N ARG A 207 8.50 -23.25 -3.40
CA ARG A 207 7.66 -23.23 -4.60
C ARG A 207 8.17 -22.26 -5.65
N ASN A 208 8.69 -21.11 -5.23
CA ASN A 208 9.14 -20.04 -6.13
C ASN A 208 10.66 -20.15 -6.33
N PRO A 209 11.18 -20.14 -7.57
CA PRO A 209 12.61 -20.31 -7.84
C PRO A 209 13.46 -19.14 -7.30
N VAL A 210 12.92 -17.92 -7.26
CA VAL A 210 13.62 -16.76 -6.71
C VAL A 210 13.69 -16.87 -5.19
N VAL A 211 12.57 -17.22 -4.54
CA VAL A 211 12.54 -17.43 -3.08
C VAL A 211 13.47 -18.58 -2.68
N TYR A 212 13.52 -19.64 -3.47
CA TYR A 212 14.49 -20.73 -3.31
C TYR A 212 15.95 -20.24 -3.28
N THR A 213 16.36 -19.44 -4.27
CA THR A 213 17.73 -18.91 -4.33
C THR A 213 18.05 -18.02 -3.14
N VAL A 214 17.10 -17.18 -2.72
CA VAL A 214 17.29 -16.34 -1.53
C VAL A 214 17.34 -17.18 -0.26
N ALA A 215 16.48 -18.19 -0.12
CA ALA A 215 16.46 -19.09 1.03
C ALA A 215 17.79 -19.87 1.18
N GLN A 216 18.38 -20.32 0.07
CA GLN A 216 19.71 -20.95 0.05
C GLN A 216 20.77 -20.04 0.69
N GLU A 217 20.86 -18.80 0.24
CA GLU A 217 21.84 -17.85 0.78
C GLU A 217 21.55 -17.48 2.24
N VAL A 218 20.27 -17.27 2.59
CA VAL A 218 19.86 -16.97 3.97
C VAL A 218 20.27 -18.10 4.93
N VAL A 219 20.00 -19.36 4.57
CA VAL A 219 20.34 -20.50 5.43
C VAL A 219 21.86 -20.68 5.51
N LYS A 220 22.57 -20.57 4.38
CA LYS A 220 24.03 -20.66 4.33
C LYS A 220 24.72 -19.58 5.16
N GLU A 221 24.26 -18.33 5.06
CA GLU A 221 24.78 -17.22 5.84
C GLU A 221 24.50 -17.42 7.33
N ALA A 222 23.28 -17.84 7.69
CA ALA A 222 22.92 -18.12 9.09
C ALA A 222 23.80 -19.21 9.71
N TYR A 223 24.06 -20.31 8.99
CA TYR A 223 24.96 -21.39 9.44
C TYR A 223 26.41 -20.89 9.58
N THR A 224 26.88 -20.06 8.65
CA THR A 224 28.21 -19.45 8.72
C THR A 224 28.34 -18.53 9.93
N ASN A 225 27.34 -17.68 10.17
CA ASN A 225 27.29 -16.77 11.32
C ASN A 225 27.15 -17.50 12.66
N ALA A 226 26.57 -18.70 12.67
CA ALA A 226 26.55 -19.61 13.82
C ALA A 226 27.88 -20.35 14.04
N GLY A 227 28.88 -20.17 13.17
CA GLY A 227 30.17 -20.86 13.24
C GLY A 227 30.11 -22.34 12.83
N ARG A 228 29.05 -22.76 12.13
CA ARG A 228 28.82 -24.15 11.67
C ARG A 228 28.61 -24.26 10.15
N PRO A 229 29.52 -23.70 9.31
CA PRO A 229 29.41 -23.84 7.86
C PRO A 229 29.52 -25.29 7.38
N ASP A 230 30.17 -26.16 8.17
CA ASP A 230 30.28 -27.60 7.94
C ASP A 230 28.94 -28.35 8.04
N ALA A 231 28.00 -27.83 8.83
CA ALA A 231 26.67 -28.42 9.02
C ALA A 231 25.67 -27.98 7.94
N TYR A 232 26.04 -27.02 7.08
CA TYR A 232 25.19 -26.57 5.99
C TYR A 232 25.09 -27.66 4.92
N ASN A 233 23.86 -28.10 4.63
CA ASN A 233 23.59 -29.01 3.52
C ASN A 233 22.71 -28.29 2.48
N PRO A 234 23.22 -28.01 1.26
CA PRO A 234 22.44 -27.37 0.22
C PRO A 234 21.25 -28.21 -0.24
N ASP A 235 21.27 -29.54 -0.11
CA ASP A 235 20.15 -30.39 -0.53
C ASP A 235 18.92 -30.25 0.38
N ASN A 236 19.09 -29.66 1.57
CA ASN A 236 17.99 -29.45 2.51
C ASN A 236 17.14 -28.22 2.18
N VAL A 237 17.63 -27.30 1.35
CA VAL A 237 16.87 -26.17 0.82
C VAL A 237 16.67 -26.42 -0.66
N TYR A 238 15.44 -26.72 -1.09
CA TYR A 238 15.22 -27.24 -2.45
C TYR A 238 13.96 -26.67 -3.10
N PHE A 239 14.01 -26.51 -4.42
CA PHE A 239 12.86 -26.18 -5.24
C PHE A 239 12.13 -27.46 -5.66
N ILE A 240 10.80 -27.47 -5.56
CA ILE A 240 9.99 -28.62 -5.98
C ILE A 240 9.33 -28.35 -7.34
N THR A 241 8.44 -27.36 -7.39
CA THR A 241 7.64 -27.03 -8.57
C THR A 241 6.96 -25.68 -8.39
N GLY A 242 6.73 -24.97 -9.49
CA GLY A 242 5.95 -23.72 -9.49
C GLY A 242 4.43 -23.94 -9.41
N ASN A 243 3.93 -25.17 -9.57
CA ASN A 243 2.50 -25.45 -9.45
C ASN A 243 2.09 -25.58 -7.96
N GLN A 244 1.11 -24.77 -7.54
CA GLN A 244 0.69 -24.63 -6.14
C GLN A 244 0.33 -25.97 -5.48
N PHE A 245 -0.64 -26.72 -6.02
CA PHE A 245 -1.09 -27.95 -5.38
C PHE A 245 -0.11 -29.12 -5.56
N ALA A 246 0.67 -29.14 -6.64
CA ALA A 246 1.75 -30.11 -6.79
C ALA A 246 2.85 -29.89 -5.74
N TYR A 247 3.20 -28.63 -5.45
CA TYR A 247 4.11 -28.27 -4.37
C TYR A 247 3.56 -28.72 -3.01
N VAL A 248 2.29 -28.43 -2.73
CA VAL A 248 1.62 -28.83 -1.48
C VAL A 248 1.62 -30.34 -1.30
N ALA A 249 1.26 -31.10 -2.34
CA ALA A 249 1.26 -32.56 -2.28
C ALA A 249 2.67 -33.12 -1.98
N ALA A 250 3.71 -32.52 -2.55
CA ALA A 250 5.08 -32.92 -2.29
C ALA A 250 5.51 -32.61 -0.84
N VAL A 251 5.16 -31.42 -0.32
CA VAL A 251 5.43 -31.02 1.07
C VAL A 251 4.67 -31.92 2.06
N CYS A 252 3.40 -32.23 1.79
CA CYS A 252 2.62 -33.20 2.56
C CYS A 252 3.30 -34.58 2.54
N GLY A 253 3.78 -35.02 1.38
CA GLY A 253 4.57 -36.24 1.27
C GLY A 253 5.84 -36.23 2.12
N THR A 254 6.54 -35.09 2.19
CA THR A 254 7.70 -34.91 3.07
C THR A 254 7.30 -35.04 4.54
N MET A 255 6.20 -34.43 4.98
CA MET A 255 5.71 -34.58 6.37
C MET A 255 5.43 -36.04 6.72
N VAL A 256 4.78 -36.79 5.83
CA VAL A 256 4.43 -38.20 6.08
C VAL A 256 5.65 -39.13 6.10
N ARG A 257 6.64 -38.87 5.25
CA ARG A 257 7.88 -39.68 5.16
C ARG A 257 8.88 -39.35 6.27
N GLU A 258 9.24 -38.07 6.37
CA GLU A 258 10.31 -37.60 7.27
C GLU A 258 9.82 -37.42 8.71
N LYS A 259 8.50 -37.28 8.90
CA LYS A 259 7.84 -37.03 10.19
C LYS A 259 8.56 -35.96 11.02
N PRO A 260 8.69 -34.72 10.50
CA PRO A 260 9.31 -33.61 11.23
C PRO A 260 8.74 -33.49 12.64
N ALA A 261 9.56 -33.11 13.61
CA ALA A 261 9.06 -32.82 14.96
C ALA A 261 8.27 -31.50 14.98
N THR A 262 8.62 -30.57 14.09
CA THR A 262 8.04 -29.24 14.00
C THR A 262 7.85 -28.83 12.55
N ASN A 263 6.67 -28.28 12.24
CA ASN A 263 6.38 -27.61 10.98
C ASN A 263 6.20 -26.11 11.22
N LEU A 264 6.91 -25.30 10.43
CA LEU A 264 6.85 -23.84 10.45
C LEU A 264 6.24 -23.35 9.14
N PHE A 265 5.05 -22.76 9.19
CA PHE A 265 4.33 -22.23 8.03
C PHE A 265 4.27 -20.70 8.11
N LEU A 266 5.28 -20.02 7.58
CA LEU A 266 5.42 -18.58 7.76
C LEU A 266 5.43 -17.89 6.40
N GLY A 267 4.56 -16.89 6.22
CA GLY A 267 4.46 -16.13 4.97
C GLY A 267 3.03 -16.11 4.41
N TYR A 268 2.93 -15.90 3.10
CA TYR A 268 1.64 -15.87 2.41
C TYR A 268 1.29 -17.23 1.81
N PHE A 269 0.09 -17.71 2.10
CA PHE A 269 -0.47 -18.98 1.61
C PHE A 269 -1.77 -18.70 0.84
N TRP A 270 -2.54 -19.72 0.49
CA TRP A 270 -3.94 -19.62 0.07
C TRP A 270 -4.74 -20.74 0.74
N ALA A 271 -5.65 -21.38 0.01
CA ALA A 271 -6.52 -22.44 0.52
C ALA A 271 -5.75 -23.70 0.96
N GLU A 272 -4.54 -23.92 0.46
CA GLU A 272 -3.68 -25.04 0.84
C GLU A 272 -3.14 -24.96 2.28
N SER A 273 -3.24 -23.80 2.93
CA SER A 273 -2.84 -23.62 4.33
C SER A 273 -3.48 -24.68 5.23
N LEU A 274 -4.78 -24.97 5.04
CA LEU A 274 -5.47 -26.01 5.80
C LEU A 274 -4.95 -27.41 5.46
N ILE A 275 -4.64 -27.70 4.20
CA ILE A 275 -4.12 -29.01 3.77
C ILE A 275 -2.75 -29.27 4.42
N LEU A 276 -1.86 -28.27 4.40
CA LEU A 276 -0.55 -28.34 5.03
C LEU A 276 -0.68 -28.52 6.54
N ALA A 277 -1.53 -27.73 7.19
CA ALA A 277 -1.73 -27.79 8.63
C ALA A 277 -2.37 -29.12 9.09
N GLU A 278 -3.43 -29.58 8.45
CA GLU A 278 -4.06 -30.86 8.82
C GLU A 278 -3.12 -32.04 8.59
N THR A 279 -2.35 -32.02 7.50
CA THR A 279 -1.34 -33.07 7.24
C THR A 279 -0.28 -33.07 8.34
N GLY A 280 0.28 -31.91 8.69
CA GLY A 280 1.29 -31.83 9.74
C GLY A 280 0.74 -32.26 11.11
N ALA A 281 -0.48 -31.84 11.47
CA ALA A 281 -1.15 -32.27 12.68
C ALA A 281 -1.32 -33.80 12.74
N SER A 282 -1.71 -34.42 11.61
CA SER A 282 -1.88 -35.89 11.52
C SER A 282 -0.58 -36.68 11.75
N THR A 283 0.58 -36.05 11.54
CA THR A 283 1.91 -36.65 11.81
C THR A 283 2.39 -36.47 13.24
N GLY A 284 1.67 -35.69 14.07
CA GLY A 284 2.03 -35.37 15.46
C GLY A 284 3.14 -34.32 15.59
N ALA A 285 3.40 -33.55 14.53
CA ALA A 285 4.35 -32.43 14.56
C ALA A 285 3.74 -31.23 15.28
N ILE A 286 4.54 -30.49 16.05
CA ILE A 286 4.14 -29.16 16.53
C ILE A 286 4.09 -28.22 15.35
N GLN A 287 3.04 -27.41 15.27
CA GLN A 287 2.81 -26.51 14.16
C GLN A 287 2.78 -25.06 14.62
N ILE A 288 3.69 -24.28 14.06
CA ILE A 288 3.73 -22.82 14.25
C ILE A 288 3.52 -22.18 12.89
N ALA A 289 2.41 -21.47 12.75
CA ALA A 289 2.06 -20.77 11.53
C ALA A 289 2.13 -19.25 11.71
N GLY A 290 2.14 -18.51 10.61
CA GLY A 290 2.11 -17.05 10.64
C GLY A 290 1.84 -16.45 9.28
N THR A 291 0.84 -15.58 9.21
CA THR A 291 0.41 -14.92 7.97
C THR A 291 -0.23 -13.57 8.28
N ASP A 292 -0.19 -12.66 7.30
CA ASP A 292 -0.87 -11.37 7.33
C ASP A 292 -2.25 -11.38 6.67
N SER A 293 -2.63 -12.52 6.06
CA SER A 293 -3.86 -12.65 5.31
C SER A 293 -5.04 -13.05 6.18
N VAL A 294 -6.04 -12.17 6.24
CA VAL A 294 -7.31 -12.41 6.97
C VAL A 294 -8.10 -13.62 6.46
N PHE A 295 -7.83 -14.09 5.23
CA PHE A 295 -8.49 -15.27 4.67
C PHE A 295 -7.85 -16.60 5.10
N GLN A 296 -6.58 -16.59 5.51
CA GLN A 296 -5.81 -17.79 5.88
C GLN A 296 -5.72 -17.98 7.38
N LEU A 297 -5.74 -16.88 8.14
CA LEU A 297 -5.68 -16.90 9.61
C LEU A 297 -6.68 -17.89 10.24
N PRO A 298 -7.95 -17.99 9.81
CA PRO A 298 -8.87 -18.97 10.39
C PRO A 298 -8.37 -20.40 10.28
N PHE A 299 -7.76 -20.79 9.15
CA PHE A 299 -7.26 -22.16 8.94
C PHE A 299 -6.10 -22.50 9.87
N PHE A 300 -5.13 -21.59 9.99
CA PHE A 300 -3.99 -21.80 10.87
C PHE A 300 -4.36 -21.74 12.36
N ILE A 301 -5.24 -20.82 12.76
CA ILE A 301 -5.71 -20.73 14.15
C ILE A 301 -6.40 -22.04 14.57
N THR A 302 -7.13 -22.69 13.66
CA THR A 302 -7.83 -23.94 13.99
C THR A 302 -6.95 -25.19 13.93
N ALA A 303 -5.93 -25.21 13.07
CA ALA A 303 -5.17 -26.43 12.76
C ALA A 303 -3.72 -26.43 13.29
N CYS A 304 -3.22 -25.30 13.81
CA CYS A 304 -1.86 -25.18 14.35
C CYS A 304 -1.87 -24.86 15.85
N ASP A 305 -0.83 -25.31 16.56
CA ASP A 305 -0.66 -25.06 17.99
C ASP A 305 -0.48 -23.57 18.30
N TYR A 306 0.25 -22.87 17.41
CA TYR A 306 0.47 -21.44 17.50
C TYR A 306 0.33 -20.77 16.14
N THR A 307 -0.28 -19.59 16.12
CA THR A 307 -0.42 -18.78 14.90
C THR A 307 -0.03 -17.34 15.19
N LEU A 308 0.94 -16.81 14.43
CA LEU A 308 1.28 -15.39 14.39
C LEU A 308 0.23 -14.66 13.56
N ILE A 309 -0.39 -13.64 14.14
CA ILE A 309 -1.50 -12.94 13.50
C ILE A 309 -1.04 -11.59 12.94
N GLY A 310 -1.11 -11.42 11.62
CA GLY A 310 -0.95 -10.10 11.03
C GLY A 310 0.44 -9.52 11.27
N GLU A 311 0.46 -8.42 12.03
CA GLU A 311 1.66 -7.69 12.39
C GLU A 311 2.67 -8.50 13.21
N GLU A 312 2.24 -9.57 13.88
CA GLU A 312 3.15 -10.45 14.62
C GLU A 312 4.17 -11.13 13.69
N LEU A 313 3.80 -11.40 12.43
CA LEU A 313 4.72 -11.92 11.43
C LEU A 313 5.87 -10.92 11.14
N TYR A 314 5.55 -9.63 11.04
CA TYR A 314 6.54 -8.58 10.76
C TYR A 314 7.37 -8.22 12.00
N ALA A 315 6.79 -8.35 13.19
CA ALA A 315 7.48 -8.14 14.47
C ALA A 315 8.45 -9.29 14.80
N ALA A 316 8.26 -10.47 14.20
CA ALA A 316 8.99 -11.68 14.58
C ALA A 316 10.51 -11.57 14.45
N SER A 317 11.01 -10.95 13.38
CA SER A 317 12.44 -10.76 13.21
C SER A 317 13.04 -9.87 14.31
N ALA A 318 12.35 -8.78 14.68
CA ALA A 318 12.76 -7.90 15.77
C ALA A 318 12.81 -8.64 17.11
N TYR A 319 11.77 -9.47 17.36
CA TYR A 319 11.65 -10.25 18.58
C TYR A 319 12.76 -11.29 18.74
N LEU A 320 13.07 -12.02 17.67
CA LEU A 320 14.06 -13.10 17.67
C LEU A 320 15.50 -12.58 17.67
N SER A 321 15.83 -11.58 16.83
CA SER A 321 17.20 -11.06 16.71
C SER A 321 17.59 -10.12 17.85
N LYS A 322 16.60 -9.48 18.49
CA LYS A 322 16.78 -8.41 19.49
C LYS A 322 17.63 -7.23 18.98
N GLU A 323 17.69 -7.04 17.67
CA GLU A 323 18.49 -5.98 17.07
C GLU A 323 17.92 -4.59 17.39
N PRO A 324 18.72 -3.65 17.91
CA PRO A 324 18.24 -2.33 18.34
C PRO A 324 17.48 -1.55 17.25
N LEU A 325 17.86 -1.70 15.98
CA LEU A 325 17.19 -1.04 14.86
C LEU A 325 15.76 -1.55 14.67
N LEU A 326 15.58 -2.87 14.67
CA LEU A 326 14.28 -3.51 14.49
C LEU A 326 13.39 -3.29 15.72
N MET A 327 13.95 -3.44 16.91
CA MET A 327 13.28 -3.21 18.20
C MET A 327 12.75 -1.77 18.31
N GLY A 328 13.61 -0.77 18.02
CA GLY A 328 13.22 0.63 18.07
C GLY A 328 12.19 1.00 17.00
N SER A 329 12.33 0.43 15.80
CA SER A 329 11.35 0.63 14.72
C SER A 329 9.98 0.09 15.12
N LEU A 330 9.91 -1.15 15.62
CA LEU A 330 8.66 -1.76 16.07
C LEU A 330 8.01 -0.93 17.17
N LYS A 331 8.78 -0.51 18.18
CA LYS A 331 8.25 0.30 19.28
C LYS A 331 7.72 1.66 18.81
N GLY A 332 8.40 2.30 17.88
CA GLY A 332 7.96 3.56 17.26
C GLY A 332 6.67 3.39 16.47
N GLN A 333 6.53 2.30 15.72
CA GLN A 333 5.30 1.97 14.99
C GLN A 333 4.13 1.74 15.95
N ASP A 334 4.33 0.97 17.03
CA ASP A 334 3.29 0.71 18.02
C ASP A 334 2.81 1.99 18.70
N TRP A 335 3.73 2.86 19.14
CA TRP A 335 3.37 4.15 19.71
C TRP A 335 2.69 5.08 18.70
N GLY A 336 3.14 5.05 17.44
CA GLY A 336 2.49 5.79 16.36
C GLY A 336 1.03 5.35 16.16
N LYS A 337 0.78 4.03 16.14
CA LYS A 337 -0.60 3.49 16.09
C LYS A 337 -1.43 3.92 17.28
N MET A 338 -0.88 3.91 18.49
CA MET A 338 -1.58 4.38 19.69
C MET A 338 -1.93 5.87 19.63
N ILE A 339 -1.03 6.71 19.12
CA ILE A 339 -1.29 8.13 18.92
C ILE A 339 -2.40 8.34 17.88
N ILE A 340 -2.32 7.64 16.74
CA ILE A 340 -3.36 7.70 15.69
C ILE A 340 -4.71 7.25 16.28
N PHE A 341 -4.73 6.15 17.02
CA PHE A 341 -5.93 5.63 17.67
C PHE A 341 -6.53 6.64 18.67
N ALA A 342 -5.69 7.29 19.48
CA ALA A 342 -6.14 8.34 20.40
C ALA A 342 -6.70 9.56 19.64
N ILE A 343 -6.06 10.00 18.56
CA ILE A 343 -6.55 11.09 17.70
C ILE A 343 -7.91 10.73 17.09
N LEU A 344 -8.07 9.50 16.59
CA LEU A 344 -9.33 9.03 16.02
C LEU A 344 -10.45 8.97 17.08
N LEU A 345 -10.16 8.48 18.28
CA LEU A 345 -11.13 8.46 19.39
C LEU A 345 -11.54 9.87 19.82
N ILE A 346 -10.57 10.75 20.05
CA ILE A 346 -10.82 12.14 20.47
C ILE A 346 -11.57 12.89 19.35
N GLY A 347 -11.14 12.75 18.10
CA GLY A 347 -11.79 13.36 16.94
C GLY A 347 -13.24 12.89 16.81
N SER A 348 -13.49 11.59 16.95
CA SER A 348 -14.85 11.02 16.91
C SER A 348 -15.73 11.58 18.04
N ALA A 349 -15.21 11.66 19.26
CA ALA A 349 -15.93 12.23 20.40
C ALA A 349 -16.25 13.72 20.23
N LEU A 350 -15.30 14.51 19.71
CA LEU A 350 -15.49 15.95 19.48
C LEU A 350 -16.53 16.21 18.37
N ILE A 351 -16.55 15.40 17.31
CA ILE A 351 -17.57 15.47 16.26
C ILE A 351 -18.96 15.20 16.86
N LEU A 352 -19.10 14.19 17.73
CA LEU A 352 -20.38 13.88 18.40
C LEU A 352 -20.89 15.04 19.28
N ILE A 353 -20.00 15.86 19.84
CA ILE A 353 -20.35 17.02 20.69
C ILE A 353 -20.61 18.29 19.84
N GLY A 354 -20.45 18.22 18.52
CA GLY A 354 -20.80 19.29 17.58
C GLY A 354 -19.63 20.08 17.00
N PHE A 355 -18.38 19.68 17.27
CA PHE A 355 -17.18 20.31 16.69
C PHE A 355 -16.88 19.80 15.27
N ASN A 356 -17.79 20.07 14.33
CA ASN A 356 -17.68 19.62 12.93
C ASN A 356 -16.48 20.22 12.18
N GLN A 357 -15.88 21.30 12.68
CA GLN A 357 -14.71 21.96 12.09
C GLN A 357 -13.48 21.03 11.97
N ILE A 358 -13.41 19.99 12.82
CA ILE A 358 -12.34 18.99 12.80
C ILE A 358 -12.32 18.19 11.50
N LEU A 359 -13.47 18.03 10.83
CA LEU A 359 -13.54 17.35 9.52
C LEU A 359 -12.72 18.06 8.44
N SER A 360 -12.50 19.38 8.59
CA SER A 360 -11.65 20.12 7.64
C SER A 360 -10.19 19.65 7.67
N LEU A 361 -9.73 19.03 8.77
CA LEU A 361 -8.40 18.41 8.87
C LEU A 361 -8.31 17.07 8.13
N PHE A 362 -9.45 16.49 7.71
CA PHE A 362 -9.50 15.21 6.99
C PHE A 362 -9.99 15.36 5.54
N ASN A 363 -10.49 16.55 5.16
CA ASN A 363 -10.79 16.89 3.77
C ASN A 363 -9.47 17.20 3.04
N ILE A 364 -8.93 16.17 2.39
CA ILE A 364 -7.69 16.20 1.60
C ILE A 364 -8.00 16.26 0.11
#